data_AF-A0A3M1JAH9-F1
#
_entry.id   AF-A0A3M1JAH9-F1
#
_cell.length_a   1.000
_cell.length_b   1.000
_cell.length_c   1.000
_cell.angle_alpha   90.00
_cell.angle_beta   90.00
_cell.angle_gamma   90.00
#
_symmetry.space_group_name_H-M   'P 1'
#
loop_
_entity.id
_entity.type
_entity.pdbx_description
1 polymer ?
#
loop_
_entity_poly.entity_id
_entity_poly.type
_entity_poly.pdbx_seq_one_letter_code
_entity_poly.pdbx_strand_id
1 'polypeptide(L)'
;MPTTRRLNRIFRPDGRALIVAFDHGMIDGPAPGMERPADTLPKIAAGGADAILTTFGTATRFARQIAPLGLILRLDGGGTKLGAMDGPGAQFYTVEDALRLGADAVAVSAFPGSAKEEATLETLARVIGQAHAWGLPVMAEMVPGGFDSGPEFRTAESIAVSARVAAELGADWVKVPY
;
A
#
# COMPACT_ATOMS: atom_id res chain seq x y z
N MET A 1 -11.54 0.28 -17.26
CA MET A 1 -12.23 1.52 -16.82
C MET A 1 -11.17 2.58 -16.54
N PRO A 2 -11.40 3.88 -16.78
CA PRO A 2 -10.39 4.91 -16.52
C PRO A 2 -10.12 5.10 -15.01
N THR A 3 -8.86 5.11 -14.59
CA THR A 3 -8.41 5.33 -13.19
C THR A 3 -8.16 6.81 -12.86
N THR A 4 -8.09 7.68 -13.88
CA THR A 4 -7.66 9.09 -13.80
C THR A 4 -8.35 9.90 -12.70
N ARG A 5 -9.67 9.78 -12.55
CA ARG A 5 -10.41 10.55 -11.53
C ARG A 5 -9.92 10.26 -10.12
N ARG A 6 -9.62 8.99 -9.82
CA ARG A 6 -9.16 8.57 -8.49
C ARG A 6 -7.70 8.92 -8.28
N LEU A 7 -6.86 8.76 -9.30
CA LEU A 7 -5.47 9.22 -9.26
C LEU A 7 -5.35 10.71 -8.94
N ASN A 8 -6.23 11.57 -9.50
CA ASN A 8 -6.24 13.01 -9.21
C ASN A 8 -6.65 13.37 -7.76
N ARG A 9 -7.06 12.41 -6.94
CA ARG A 9 -7.29 12.59 -5.50
C ARG A 9 -6.05 12.29 -4.66
N ILE A 10 -5.03 11.69 -5.27
CA ILE A 10 -3.76 11.29 -4.63
C ILE A 10 -2.61 12.13 -5.20
N PHE A 11 -2.53 12.25 -6.52
CA PHE A 11 -1.49 12.99 -7.22
C PHE A 11 -1.98 14.38 -7.59
N ARG A 12 -1.12 15.38 -7.35
CA ARG A 12 -1.32 16.76 -7.75
C ARG A 12 -1.19 16.91 -9.28
N PRO A 13 -1.61 18.05 -9.87
CA PRO A 13 -1.51 18.28 -11.32
C PRO A 13 -0.09 18.18 -11.90
N ASP A 14 0.95 18.34 -11.08
CA ASP A 14 2.36 18.17 -11.45
C ASP A 14 2.82 16.69 -11.41
N GLY A 15 1.91 15.75 -11.13
CA GLY A 15 2.19 14.32 -11.01
C GLY A 15 2.87 13.91 -9.71
N ARG A 16 2.99 14.80 -8.73
CA ARG A 16 3.64 14.51 -7.44
C ARG A 16 2.62 14.29 -6.33
N ALA A 17 3.02 13.54 -5.31
CA ALA A 17 2.21 13.30 -4.11
C ALA A 17 3.11 13.16 -2.88
N LEU A 18 2.67 13.70 -1.74
CA LEU A 18 3.12 13.33 -0.42
C LEU A 18 2.15 12.31 0.17
N ILE A 19 2.56 11.04 0.20
CA ILE A 19 1.76 9.93 0.74
C ILE A 19 2.33 9.54 2.09
N VAL A 20 1.52 9.58 3.14
CA VAL A 20 1.92 9.11 4.47
C VAL A 20 1.47 7.66 4.66
N ALA A 21 2.43 6.76 4.87
CA ALA A 21 2.14 5.38 5.26
C ALA A 21 1.80 5.32 6.76
N PHE A 22 0.57 4.89 7.06
CA PHE A 22 -0.01 4.82 8.40
C PHE A 22 -0.72 3.47 8.59
N ASP A 23 -0.02 2.40 8.27
CA ASP A 23 -0.52 1.03 8.24
C ASP A 23 0.34 0.05 9.08
N HIS A 24 1.50 0.51 9.55
CA HIS A 24 2.45 -0.31 10.29
C HIS A 24 1.90 -0.80 11.62
N GLY A 25 0.89 -0.13 12.18
CA GLY A 25 0.23 -0.59 13.41
C GLY A 25 -0.40 -1.99 13.31
N MET A 26 -0.66 -2.49 12.09
CA MET A 26 -1.08 -3.88 11.87
C MET A 26 0.04 -4.90 12.16
N ILE A 27 1.30 -4.52 11.94
CA ILE A 27 2.48 -5.36 12.15
C ILE A 27 3.09 -5.08 13.53
N ASP A 28 3.20 -3.80 13.86
CA ASP A 28 3.99 -3.27 14.97
C ASP A 28 3.18 -3.00 16.23
N GLY A 29 1.85 -3.03 16.14
CA GLY A 29 0.97 -2.62 17.23
C GLY A 29 1.02 -1.10 17.47
N PRO A 30 1.00 -0.62 18.72
CA PRO A 30 0.99 0.81 19.05
C PRO A 30 2.39 1.44 18.85
N ALA A 31 2.83 1.52 17.60
CA ALA A 31 4.09 2.15 17.23
C ALA A 31 4.10 3.66 17.54
N PRO A 32 5.27 4.27 17.81
CA PRO A 32 5.38 5.70 18.05
C PRO A 32 4.70 6.56 16.98
N GLY A 33 3.80 7.44 17.41
CA GLY A 33 2.98 8.29 16.53
C GLY A 33 1.67 7.63 16.06
N MET A 34 1.49 6.33 16.24
CA MET A 34 0.29 5.58 15.85
C MET A 34 -0.59 5.17 17.04
N GLU A 35 -0.17 5.46 18.27
CA GLU A 35 -0.87 5.03 19.49
C GLU A 35 -2.24 5.68 19.62
N ARG A 36 -2.39 6.92 19.09
CA ARG A 36 -3.64 7.68 19.10
C ARG A 36 -3.97 8.22 17.70
N PRO A 37 -4.47 7.39 16.77
CA PRO A 37 -4.74 7.81 15.39
C PRO A 37 -5.69 9.01 15.30
N ALA A 38 -6.65 9.12 16.23
CA ALA A 38 -7.58 10.26 16.30
C ALA A 38 -6.86 11.62 16.40
N ASP A 39 -5.67 11.66 17.03
CA ASP A 39 -4.87 12.88 17.20
C ASP A 39 -3.84 13.05 16.09
N THR A 40 -3.30 11.95 15.56
CA THR A 40 -2.23 11.99 14.56
C THR A 40 -2.76 12.26 13.16
N LEU A 41 -3.88 11.65 12.77
CA LEU A 41 -4.45 11.79 11.42
C LEU A 41 -4.77 13.25 11.05
N PRO A 42 -5.38 14.07 11.94
CA PRO A 42 -5.60 15.49 11.64
C PRO A 42 -4.29 16.27 11.45
N LYS A 43 -3.22 15.91 12.16
CA LYS A 43 -1.90 16.55 12.00
C LYS A 43 -1.26 16.20 10.67
N ILE A 44 -1.42 14.94 10.22
CA ILE A 44 -0.97 14.51 8.88
C ILE A 44 -1.67 15.34 7.79
N ALA A 45 -2.99 15.47 7.88
CA ALA A 45 -3.76 16.30 6.95
C ALA A 45 -3.33 17.77 7.00
N ALA A 46 -3.23 18.36 8.19
CA ALA A 46 -2.79 19.75 8.37
C ALA A 46 -1.35 20.00 7.89
N GLY A 47 -0.49 18.97 7.92
CA GLY A 47 0.88 19.01 7.42
C GLY A 47 1.00 19.00 5.89
N GLY A 48 -0.11 18.88 5.16
CA GLY A 48 -0.13 18.95 3.69
C GLY A 48 0.13 17.63 2.98
N ALA A 49 -0.11 16.50 3.64
CA ALA A 49 -0.17 15.21 2.97
C ALA A 49 -1.30 15.21 1.93
N ASP A 50 -1.06 14.56 0.79
CA ASP A 50 -2.06 14.43 -0.28
C ASP A 50 -2.91 13.17 -0.10
N ALA A 51 -2.28 12.10 0.39
CA ALA A 51 -2.95 10.83 0.63
C ALA A 51 -2.38 10.10 1.84
N ILE A 52 -3.16 9.13 2.31
CA ILE A 52 -2.79 8.22 3.37
C ILE A 52 -2.92 6.78 2.88
N LEU A 53 -1.88 5.99 3.13
CA LEU A 53 -1.91 4.54 3.01
C LEU A 53 -2.20 3.95 4.39
N THR A 54 -3.35 3.30 4.56
CA THR A 54 -3.75 2.78 5.87
C THR A 54 -4.51 1.47 5.78
N THR A 55 -4.84 0.90 6.94
CA THR A 55 -5.51 -0.39 7.09
C THR A 55 -7.02 -0.23 7.14
N PHE A 56 -7.75 -1.32 6.87
CA PHE A 56 -9.20 -1.37 6.92
C PHE A 56 -9.77 -0.86 8.26
N GLY A 57 -9.19 -1.27 9.38
CA GLY A 57 -9.64 -0.86 10.72
C GLY A 57 -9.48 0.65 10.95
N THR A 58 -8.35 1.22 10.56
CA THR A 58 -8.09 2.66 10.70
C THR A 58 -8.99 3.47 9.76
N ALA A 59 -9.10 3.06 8.49
CA ALA A 59 -9.97 3.72 7.51
C ALA A 59 -11.44 3.74 7.97
N THR A 60 -11.92 2.63 8.53
CA THR A 60 -13.31 2.52 9.02
C THR A 60 -13.54 3.39 10.26
N ARG A 61 -12.65 3.34 11.25
CA ARG A 61 -12.85 4.00 12.55
C ARG A 61 -12.63 5.51 12.51
N PHE A 62 -11.74 5.97 11.63
CA PHE A 62 -11.29 7.36 11.57
C PHE A 62 -11.61 8.04 10.23
N ALA A 63 -12.69 7.60 9.58
CA ALA A 63 -13.12 8.13 8.28
C ALA A 63 -13.25 9.66 8.25
N ARG A 64 -13.72 10.28 9.35
CA ARG A 64 -13.83 11.75 9.44
C ARG A 64 -12.48 12.45 9.41
N GLN A 65 -11.49 11.90 10.11
CA GLN A 65 -10.13 12.44 10.17
C GLN A 65 -9.39 12.23 8.84
N ILE A 66 -9.72 11.16 8.11
CA ILE A 66 -9.12 10.80 6.82
C ILE A 66 -9.78 11.51 5.64
N ALA A 67 -11.05 11.91 5.73
CA ALA A 67 -11.81 12.52 4.64
C ALA A 67 -11.12 13.65 3.84
N PRO A 68 -10.23 14.48 4.43
CA PRO A 68 -9.47 15.49 3.68
C PRO A 68 -8.37 14.93 2.77
N LEU A 69 -7.99 13.66 2.91
CA LEU A 69 -6.89 13.00 2.22
C LEU A 69 -7.40 12.01 1.18
N GLY A 70 -6.60 11.74 0.13
CA GLY A 70 -6.79 10.56 -0.70
C GLY A 70 -6.61 9.27 0.12
N LEU A 71 -7.50 8.30 -0.04
CA LEU A 71 -7.44 7.04 0.72
C LEU A 71 -6.85 5.90 -0.12
N ILE A 72 -5.69 5.38 0.30
CA ILE A 72 -5.09 4.17 -0.25
C ILE A 72 -5.27 3.05 0.77
N LEU A 73 -6.05 2.02 0.43
CA LEU A 73 -6.31 0.91 1.34
C LEU A 73 -5.31 -0.23 1.13
N ARG A 74 -4.58 -0.58 2.20
CA ARG A 74 -3.78 -1.81 2.26
C ARG A 74 -4.68 -3.04 2.19
N LEU A 75 -4.48 -3.91 1.20
CA LEU A 75 -5.29 -5.12 1.02
C LEU A 75 -4.61 -6.40 1.51
N ASP A 76 -3.28 -6.42 1.50
CA ASP A 76 -2.45 -7.51 2.00
C ASP A 76 -2.00 -7.26 3.44
N GLY A 77 -1.57 -8.32 4.10
CA GLY A 77 -1.17 -8.27 5.50
C GLY A 77 0.17 -8.93 5.73
N GLY A 78 0.39 -9.44 6.93
CA GLY A 78 1.59 -10.19 7.29
C GLY A 78 1.49 -10.73 8.70
N GLY A 79 2.53 -11.45 9.13
CA GLY A 79 2.76 -11.70 10.55
C GLY A 79 2.93 -10.38 11.31
N THR A 80 2.75 -10.41 12.63
CA THR A 80 3.07 -9.29 13.51
C THR A 80 4.48 -9.46 14.07
N LYS A 81 5.00 -8.43 14.75
CA LYS A 81 6.26 -8.53 15.52
C LYS A 81 6.27 -9.64 16.59
N LEU A 82 5.14 -10.26 16.90
CA LEU A 82 5.05 -11.40 17.82
C LEU A 82 5.35 -12.75 17.14
N GLY A 83 5.29 -12.81 15.81
CA GLY A 83 5.54 -14.01 15.02
C GLY A 83 6.78 -13.89 14.15
N ALA A 84 7.04 -14.91 13.32
CA ALA A 84 8.02 -14.80 12.27
C ALA A 84 7.48 -13.90 11.14
N MET A 85 8.35 -13.06 10.59
CA MET A 85 8.10 -12.14 9.48
C MET A 85 8.53 -12.78 8.15
N ASP A 86 8.27 -14.07 8.01
CA ASP A 86 8.74 -14.96 6.94
C ASP A 86 7.85 -14.94 5.68
N GLY A 87 7.23 -13.80 5.37
CA GLY A 87 6.58 -13.57 4.07
C GLY A 87 5.51 -12.48 4.10
N PRO A 88 5.12 -11.93 2.95
CA PRO A 88 3.97 -11.04 2.91
C PRO A 88 2.75 -11.91 3.12
N GLY A 89 1.86 -11.36 3.92
CA GLY A 89 0.60 -11.98 4.25
C GLY A 89 -0.29 -12.01 3.03
N ALA A 90 -1.06 -13.08 3.00
CA ALA A 90 -2.21 -13.23 2.15
C ALA A 90 -3.01 -11.92 2.06
N GLN A 91 -3.76 -11.79 0.98
CA GLN A 91 -4.77 -10.75 0.91
C GLN A 91 -5.76 -10.90 2.08
N PHE A 92 -5.85 -9.86 2.90
CA PHE A 92 -6.76 -9.81 4.04
C PHE A 92 -8.11 -9.18 3.68
N TYR A 93 -8.13 -8.27 2.71
CA TYR A 93 -9.33 -7.53 2.29
C TYR A 93 -9.50 -7.54 0.78
N THR A 94 -10.74 -7.44 0.31
CA THR A 94 -11.03 -7.45 -1.13
C THR A 94 -11.08 -6.05 -1.74
N VAL A 95 -11.10 -6.01 -3.07
CA VAL A 95 -11.35 -4.77 -3.82
C VAL A 95 -12.73 -4.19 -3.46
N GLU A 96 -13.74 -5.04 -3.27
CA GLU A 96 -15.08 -4.63 -2.86
C GLU A 96 -15.08 -3.98 -1.47
N ASP A 97 -14.26 -4.46 -0.54
CA ASP A 97 -14.09 -3.81 0.77
C ASP A 97 -13.50 -2.40 0.62
N ALA A 98 -12.50 -2.23 -0.25
CA ALA A 98 -11.95 -0.92 -0.58
C ALA A 98 -13.02 0.02 -1.18
N LEU A 99 -13.83 -0.50 -2.09
CA LEU A 99 -14.92 0.27 -2.71
C LEU A 99 -15.97 0.70 -1.69
N ARG A 100 -16.34 -0.17 -0.74
CA ARG A 100 -17.30 0.15 0.35
C ARG A 100 -16.79 1.27 1.25
N LEU A 101 -15.48 1.32 1.49
CA LEU A 101 -14.84 2.39 2.27
C LEU A 101 -14.60 3.68 1.47
N GLY A 102 -14.91 3.68 0.17
CA GLY A 102 -14.68 4.83 -0.70
C GLY A 102 -13.20 5.08 -0.98
N ALA A 103 -12.35 4.04 -0.94
CA ALA A 103 -10.93 4.16 -1.23
C ALA A 103 -10.69 4.72 -2.64
N ASP A 104 -9.66 5.55 -2.76
CA ASP A 104 -9.19 6.13 -4.01
C ASP A 104 -8.19 5.21 -4.71
N ALA A 105 -7.50 4.34 -3.97
CA ALA A 105 -6.68 3.28 -4.52
C ALA A 105 -6.50 2.14 -3.51
N VAL A 106 -5.84 1.07 -3.95
CA VAL A 106 -5.42 -0.04 -3.09
C VAL A 106 -3.91 -0.24 -3.15
N ALA A 107 -3.35 -0.81 -2.10
CA ALA A 107 -1.94 -1.18 -2.04
C ALA A 107 -1.80 -2.67 -1.78
N VAL A 108 -0.86 -3.29 -2.51
CA VAL A 108 -0.44 -4.68 -2.32
C VAL A 108 1.07 -4.74 -2.35
N SER A 109 1.66 -5.46 -1.40
CA SER A 109 3.10 -5.70 -1.35
C SER A 109 3.45 -6.99 -2.10
N ALA A 110 4.57 -6.98 -2.83
CA ALA A 110 5.13 -8.17 -3.46
C ALA A 110 6.64 -8.22 -3.31
N PHE A 111 7.19 -9.43 -3.18
CA PHE A 111 8.59 -9.65 -2.77
C PHE A 111 9.38 -10.50 -3.75
N PRO A 112 9.82 -9.93 -4.89
CA PRO A 112 10.77 -10.58 -5.79
C PRO A 112 12.04 -11.03 -5.05
N GLY A 113 12.56 -12.20 -5.38
CA GLY A 113 13.72 -12.83 -4.75
C GLY A 113 13.46 -13.48 -3.39
N SER A 114 12.24 -13.38 -2.84
CA SER A 114 11.88 -14.09 -1.60
C SER A 114 11.43 -15.52 -1.87
N ALA A 115 11.46 -16.39 -0.84
CA ALA A 115 10.96 -17.76 -0.95
C ALA A 115 9.47 -17.89 -1.32
N LYS A 116 8.70 -16.79 -1.25
CA LYS A 116 7.28 -16.76 -1.58
C LYS A 116 6.96 -15.95 -2.84
N GLU A 117 7.97 -15.42 -3.54
CA GLU A 117 7.84 -14.49 -4.68
C GLU A 117 6.60 -14.73 -5.54
N GLU A 118 6.47 -15.92 -6.13
CA GLU A 118 5.39 -16.27 -7.07
C GLU A 118 3.99 -16.00 -6.48
N ALA A 119 3.74 -16.43 -5.24
CA ALA A 119 2.44 -16.25 -4.59
C ALA A 119 2.11 -14.76 -4.34
N THR A 120 3.14 -13.94 -4.12
CA THR A 120 3.00 -12.51 -3.85
C THR A 120 2.74 -11.74 -5.14
N LEU A 121 3.43 -12.11 -6.23
CA LEU A 121 3.20 -11.59 -7.57
C LEU A 121 1.83 -12.02 -8.11
N GLU A 122 1.41 -13.25 -7.85
CA GLU A 122 0.07 -13.74 -8.21
C GLU A 122 -1.02 -12.94 -7.48
N THR A 123 -0.83 -12.68 -6.18
CA THR A 123 -1.76 -11.84 -5.41
C THR A 123 -1.84 -10.43 -5.97
N LEU A 124 -0.69 -9.82 -6.30
CA LEU A 124 -0.63 -8.50 -6.93
C LEU A 124 -1.39 -8.49 -8.28
N ALA A 125 -1.07 -9.42 -9.18
CA ALA A 125 -1.68 -9.51 -10.51
C ALA A 125 -3.20 -9.70 -10.43
N ARG A 126 -3.67 -10.57 -9.52
CA ARG A 126 -5.09 -10.82 -9.31
C ARG A 126 -5.81 -9.58 -8.78
N VAL A 127 -5.22 -8.87 -7.81
CA VAL A 127 -5.80 -7.62 -7.29
C VAL A 127 -5.83 -6.54 -8.37
N ILE A 128 -4.80 -6.42 -9.21
CA ILE A 128 -4.78 -5.49 -10.34
C ILE A 128 -5.97 -5.75 -11.27
N GLY A 129 -6.13 -7.00 -11.72
CA GLY A 129 -7.25 -7.37 -12.60
C GLY A 129 -8.62 -7.07 -11.98
N GLN A 130 -8.79 -7.36 -10.68
CA GLN A 130 -10.03 -7.08 -9.95
C GLN A 130 -10.27 -5.57 -9.78
N ALA A 131 -9.27 -4.80 -9.37
CA ALA A 131 -9.38 -3.36 -9.09
C ALA A 131 -9.65 -2.55 -10.37
N HIS A 132 -8.96 -2.89 -11.46
CA HIS A 132 -9.12 -2.22 -12.75
C HIS A 132 -10.51 -2.45 -13.37
N ALA A 133 -11.18 -3.55 -13.07
CA ALA A 133 -12.57 -3.78 -13.44
C ALA A 133 -13.52 -2.71 -12.86
N TRP A 134 -13.14 -2.10 -11.73
CA TRP A 134 -13.87 -1.03 -11.04
C TRP A 134 -13.24 0.35 -11.22
N GLY A 135 -12.21 0.49 -12.07
CA GLY A 135 -11.45 1.73 -12.22
C GLY A 135 -10.78 2.18 -10.92
N LEU A 136 -10.40 1.23 -10.06
CA LEU A 136 -9.67 1.46 -8.82
C LEU A 136 -8.17 1.27 -9.08
N PRO A 137 -7.34 2.32 -8.92
CA PRO A 137 -5.89 2.23 -9.06
C PRO A 137 -5.24 1.28 -8.04
N VAL A 138 -4.10 0.70 -8.42
CA VAL A 138 -3.28 -0.17 -7.57
C VAL A 138 -1.85 0.36 -7.44
N MET A 139 -1.41 0.56 -6.20
CA MET A 139 -0.01 0.72 -5.83
C MET A 139 0.63 -0.65 -5.60
N ALA A 140 1.70 -0.95 -6.32
CA ALA A 140 2.57 -2.08 -5.98
C ALA A 140 3.67 -1.62 -5.01
N GLU A 141 3.70 -2.17 -3.80
CA GLU A 141 4.83 -2.01 -2.89
C GLU A 141 5.82 -3.15 -3.10
N MET A 142 6.87 -2.86 -3.85
CA MET A 142 7.85 -3.85 -4.28
C MET A 142 9.05 -3.83 -3.34
N VAL A 143 9.22 -4.91 -2.58
CA VAL A 143 10.31 -5.05 -1.59
C VAL A 143 11.12 -6.31 -1.90
N PRO A 144 12.22 -6.19 -2.66
CA PRO A 144 13.03 -7.36 -3.01
C PRO A 144 13.54 -8.07 -1.75
N GLY A 145 13.43 -9.39 -1.70
CA GLY A 145 13.78 -10.24 -0.56
C GLY A 145 12.82 -10.16 0.65
N GLY A 146 11.82 -9.27 0.63
CA GLY A 146 10.88 -9.05 1.73
C GLY A 146 11.29 -7.95 2.71
N PHE A 147 10.43 -7.66 3.69
CA PHE A 147 10.64 -6.53 4.61
C PHE A 147 11.93 -6.63 5.43
N ASP A 148 12.32 -7.85 5.83
CA ASP A 148 13.54 -8.13 6.60
C ASP A 148 14.74 -8.55 5.73
N SER A 149 14.68 -8.30 4.42
CA SER A 149 15.75 -8.64 3.48
C SER A 149 17.09 -8.00 3.86
N GLY A 150 18.19 -8.72 3.66
CA GLY A 150 19.54 -8.18 3.81
C GLY A 150 19.94 -7.20 2.69
N PRO A 151 21.10 -6.54 2.82
CA PRO A 151 21.61 -5.55 1.86
C PRO A 151 21.81 -6.12 0.44
N GLU A 152 22.01 -7.43 0.30
CA GLU A 152 22.14 -8.13 -0.98
C GLU A 152 20.89 -8.01 -1.88
N PHE A 153 19.70 -7.79 -1.28
CA PHE A 153 18.46 -7.54 -2.02
C PHE A 153 18.15 -6.04 -2.18
N ARG A 154 18.90 -5.16 -1.50
CA ARG A 154 18.72 -3.70 -1.50
C ARG A 154 19.63 -3.03 -2.53
N THR A 155 19.88 -3.70 -3.66
CA THR A 155 20.72 -3.16 -4.74
C THR A 155 19.87 -2.42 -5.77
N ALA A 156 20.48 -1.50 -6.51
CA ALA A 156 19.81 -0.81 -7.62
C ALA A 156 19.29 -1.80 -8.68
N GLU A 157 19.99 -2.90 -8.90
CA GLU A 157 19.56 -3.95 -9.83
C GLU A 157 18.30 -4.68 -9.32
N SER A 158 18.30 -5.12 -8.05
CA SER A 158 17.14 -5.78 -7.43
C SER A 158 15.91 -4.87 -7.44
N ILE A 159 16.10 -3.58 -7.15
CA ILE A 159 15.03 -2.56 -7.19
C ILE A 159 14.53 -2.36 -8.62
N ALA A 160 15.42 -2.25 -9.61
CA ALA A 160 15.05 -2.04 -11.01
C ALA A 160 14.24 -3.22 -11.57
N VAL A 161 14.66 -4.46 -11.29
CA VAL A 161 13.92 -5.67 -11.66
C VAL A 161 12.53 -5.64 -11.03
N SER A 162 12.45 -5.37 -9.72
CA SER A 162 11.19 -5.36 -9.00
C SER A 162 10.23 -4.28 -9.51
N ALA A 163 10.72 -3.09 -9.80
CA ALA A 163 9.94 -2.00 -10.37
C ALA A 163 9.42 -2.35 -11.78
N ARG A 164 10.28 -2.93 -12.63
CA ARG A 164 9.92 -3.36 -13.98
C ARG A 164 8.84 -4.43 -13.95
N VAL A 165 8.95 -5.42 -13.06
CA VAL A 165 7.96 -6.48 -12.87
C VAL A 165 6.61 -5.90 -12.49
N ALA A 166 6.55 -5.00 -11.51
CA ALA A 166 5.29 -4.35 -11.13
C ALA A 166 4.63 -3.59 -12.29
N ALA A 167 5.44 -2.91 -13.11
CA ALA A 167 4.95 -2.22 -14.30
C ALA A 167 4.38 -3.19 -15.35
N GLU A 168 5.03 -4.34 -15.59
CA GLU A 168 4.50 -5.37 -16.51
C GLU A 168 3.22 -6.04 -15.97
N LEU A 169 3.08 -6.17 -14.65
CA LEU A 169 1.86 -6.68 -14.02
C LEU A 169 0.69 -5.69 -14.08
N GLY A 170 0.94 -4.43 -14.44
CA GLY A 170 -0.09 -3.41 -14.64
C GLY A 170 -0.36 -2.54 -13.40
N ALA A 171 0.58 -2.41 -12.47
CA ALA A 171 0.45 -1.47 -11.36
C ALA A 171 0.36 -0.02 -11.87
N ASP A 172 -0.49 0.81 -11.26
CA ASP A 172 -0.63 2.22 -11.65
C ASP A 172 0.56 3.07 -11.17
N TRP A 173 1.17 2.71 -10.03
CA TRP A 173 2.48 3.21 -9.62
C TRP A 173 3.18 2.22 -8.67
N VAL A 174 4.48 2.44 -8.47
CA VAL A 174 5.33 1.53 -7.71
C VAL A 174 5.98 2.27 -6.53
N LYS A 175 5.91 1.67 -5.35
CA LYS A 175 6.67 2.07 -4.15
C LYS A 175 7.85 1.09 -4.00
N VAL A 176 9.07 1.62 -3.98
CA VAL A 176 10.32 0.85 -3.85
C VAL A 176 11.19 1.43 -2.72
N PRO A 177 12.10 0.63 -2.13
CA PRO A 177 13.13 1.14 -1.24
C PRO A 177 14.14 2.03 -1.99
N TYR A 178 14.90 2.83 -1.23
CA TYR A 178 15.99 3.69 -1.72
C TYR A 178 17.33 2.97 -1.76
#